data_AF-A0A180ENR3-F1
#
_entry.id   AF-A0A180ENR3-F1
#
_cell.length_a   1.000
_cell.length_b   1.000
_cell.length_c   1.000
_cell.angle_alpha   90.00
_cell.angle_beta   90.00
_cell.angle_gamma   90.00
#
_symmetry.space_group_name_H-M   'P 1'
#
loop_
_entity.id
_entity.type
_entity.pdbx_description
1 polymer ?
#
loop_
_entity_poly.entity_id
_entity_poly.type
_entity_poly.pdbx_seq_one_letter_code
_entity_poly.pdbx_strand_id
1 'polypeptide(L)'
;MKSKIVAAILAWFLGAFGGHKFYLGQVGRGVLYLVFFWTFIPAIISFFEAIILLTMDDRKFDRLYNGVTDGAGGTTIVVQNYGAQPTAAYNQQPQAFAGIPADRVIRQDNSQAHKDHFEEEGDRLYRDYETREAIPLYMRSLENRSNNPKLHFKLACIHSMHEDTAKALSHLEKAINQGYADFQRINSHDHLSFLRSQSAYQVFKANGYKQPDIEEQIIDEVETPLQLNDDFLGQLERLAKLKEAGILSQEEFAAQKERLLR
;
A
#
# COMPACT_ATOMS: atom_id res chain seq x y z
N MET A 1 0.70 7.15 27.12
CA MET A 1 1.47 7.16 25.86
C MET A 1 2.73 7.97 26.07
N LYS A 2 3.86 7.51 25.53
CA LYS A 2 5.14 8.23 25.52
C LYS A 2 5.07 9.35 24.49
N SER A 3 5.73 10.46 24.78
CA SER A 3 5.86 11.61 23.88
C SER A 3 7.19 11.59 23.13
N LYS A 4 7.13 11.76 21.81
CA LYS A 4 8.30 11.88 20.92
C LYS A 4 9.20 13.04 21.31
N ILE A 5 8.61 14.19 21.61
CA ILE A 5 9.32 15.41 22.00
C ILE A 5 10.08 15.18 23.30
N VAL A 6 9.44 14.55 24.29
CA VAL A 6 10.09 14.22 25.57
C VAL A 6 11.25 13.26 25.35
N ALA A 7 11.08 12.24 24.52
CA ALA A 7 12.16 11.30 24.19
C ALA A 7 13.34 11.98 23.47
N ALA A 8 13.08 12.93 22.56
CA ALA A 8 14.11 13.70 21.88
C ALA A 8 14.87 14.63 22.85
N ILE A 9 14.17 15.32 23.75
CA ILE A 9 14.79 16.18 24.78
C ILE A 9 15.66 15.33 25.71
N LEU A 10 15.16 14.16 26.12
CA LEU A 10 15.95 13.22 26.92
C LEU A 10 17.16 12.69 26.17
N ALA A 11 17.06 12.46 24.86
CA ALA A 11 18.19 12.03 24.04
C ALA A 11 19.24 13.15 23.92
N TRP A 12 18.81 14.41 23.86
CA TRP A 12 19.71 15.57 23.78
C TRP A 12 20.46 15.83 25.10
N PHE A 13 19.75 15.86 26.23
CA PHE A 13 20.35 16.23 27.53
C PHE A 13 20.83 15.04 28.35
N LEU A 14 20.19 13.87 28.23
CA LEU A 14 20.47 12.67 29.03
C LEU A 14 20.87 11.47 28.15
N GLY A 15 21.27 11.75 26.91
CA GLY A 15 21.59 10.74 25.91
C GLY A 15 22.83 9.91 26.22
N ALA A 16 23.88 10.52 26.80
CA ALA A 16 25.10 9.81 27.21
C ALA A 16 24.82 8.69 28.23
N PHE A 17 23.78 8.85 29.04
CA PHE A 17 23.34 7.88 30.06
C PHE A 17 22.18 6.99 29.56
N GLY A 18 21.73 7.16 28.32
CA GLY A 18 20.64 6.39 27.74
C GLY A 18 19.25 6.71 28.30
N GLY A 19 19.05 7.90 28.88
CA GLY A 19 17.78 8.29 29.52
C GLY A 19 16.55 8.17 28.61
N HIS A 20 16.71 8.51 27.34
CA HIS A 20 15.66 8.33 26.33
C HIS A 20 15.34 6.86 26.05
N LYS A 21 16.32 5.94 26.09
CA LYS A 21 16.07 4.51 25.91
C LYS A 21 15.26 3.93 27.06
N PHE A 22 15.52 4.37 28.30
CA PHE A 22 14.71 3.99 29.46
C PHE A 22 13.28 4.52 29.34
N TYR A 23 13.12 5.78 28.94
CA TYR A 23 11.81 6.37 28.69
C TYR A 23 11.02 5.62 27.60
N LEU A 24 11.70 5.17 26.54
CA LEU A 24 11.12 4.38 25.45
C LEU A 24 10.85 2.91 25.82
N GLY A 25 11.16 2.47 27.04
CA GLY A 25 10.96 1.09 27.51
C GLY A 25 12.02 0.11 27.02
N GLN A 26 13.11 0.60 26.39
CA GLN A 26 14.21 -0.22 25.87
C GLN A 26 15.32 -0.39 26.93
N VAL A 27 14.99 -1.03 28.05
CA VAL A 27 15.86 -1.13 29.24
C VAL A 27 17.23 -1.72 28.90
N GLY A 28 17.30 -2.80 28.11
CA GLY A 28 18.58 -3.42 27.74
C GLY A 28 19.52 -2.47 26.99
N ARG A 29 18.99 -1.65 26.07
CA ARG A 29 19.78 -0.64 25.36
C ARG A 29 20.16 0.54 26.26
N GLY A 30 19.28 0.93 27.19
CA GLY A 30 19.61 1.92 28.21
C GLY A 30 20.77 1.48 29.10
N VAL A 31 20.77 0.22 29.56
CA VAL A 31 21.88 -0.34 30.36
C VAL A 31 23.17 -0.37 29.56
N LEU A 32 23.12 -0.73 28.27
CA LEU A 32 24.29 -0.67 27.39
C LEU A 32 24.89 0.75 27.36
N TYR A 33 24.06 1.77 27.21
CA TYR A 33 24.49 3.17 27.23
C TYR A 33 25.12 3.56 28.58
N LEU A 34 24.54 3.10 29.70
CA LEU A 34 25.11 3.32 31.04
C LEU A 34 26.45 2.63 31.26
N VAL A 35 26.73 1.48 30.65
CA VAL A 35 28.03 0.81 30.79
C VAL A 35 29.09 1.50 29.94
N PHE A 36 28.70 2.03 28.78
CA PHE A 36 29.61 2.69 27.84
C PHE A 36 29.67 4.22 27.98
N PHE A 37 28.97 4.84 28.94
CA PHE A 37 28.87 6.30 29.05
C PHE A 37 30.23 7.01 29.13
N TRP A 38 31.22 6.37 29.78
CA TRP A 38 32.58 6.88 29.96
C TRP A 38 33.39 6.97 28.66
N THR A 39 32.94 6.28 27.60
CA THR A 39 33.59 6.35 26.27
C THR A 39 33.18 7.58 25.48
N PHE A 40 32.17 8.34 25.94
CA PHE A 40 31.50 9.42 25.20
C PHE A 40 30.85 9.01 23.86
N ILE A 41 31.07 7.79 23.36
CA ILE A 41 30.43 7.24 22.16
C ILE A 41 28.89 7.27 22.29
N PRO A 42 28.27 6.88 23.42
CA PRO A 42 26.82 6.96 23.57
C PRO A 42 26.26 8.39 23.43
N ALA A 43 27.04 9.41 23.81
CA ALA A 43 26.63 10.81 23.66
C ALA A 43 26.47 11.18 22.18
N ILE A 44 27.44 10.81 21.34
CA ILE A 44 27.39 11.07 19.89
C ILE A 44 26.24 10.30 19.25
N ILE A 45 26.06 9.02 19.58
CA ILE A 45 24.95 8.22 19.03
C ILE A 45 23.61 8.82 19.45
N SER A 46 23.46 9.21 20.72
CA SER A 46 22.23 9.80 21.23
C SER A 46 21.88 11.14 20.58
N PHE A 47 22.88 11.91 20.15
CA PHE A 47 22.68 13.15 19.41
C PHE A 47 22.02 12.89 18.04
N PHE A 48 22.54 11.92 17.28
CA PHE A 48 21.90 11.51 16.01
C PHE A 48 20.51 10.91 16.25
N GLU A 49 20.34 10.12 17.32
CA GLU A 49 19.03 9.59 17.68
C GLU A 49 18.03 10.69 18.04
N ALA A 50 18.46 11.78 18.69
CA ALA A 50 17.61 12.93 18.97
C ALA A 50 17.08 13.57 17.68
N ILE A 51 17.95 13.74 16.67
CA ILE A 51 17.55 14.25 15.34
C ILE A 51 16.56 13.30 14.68
N ILE A 52 16.84 11.99 14.68
CA ILE A 52 15.95 10.96 14.11
C ILE A 52 14.59 11.00 14.81
N LEU A 53 14.57 11.12 16.14
CA LEU A 53 13.31 11.23 16.90
C LEU A 53 12.54 12.51 16.57
N LEU A 54 13.20 13.64 16.33
CA LEU A 54 12.53 14.88 15.94
C LEU A 54 11.96 14.82 14.52
N THR A 55 12.67 14.23 13.58
CA THR A 55 12.25 14.11 12.18
C THR A 55 11.32 12.93 11.91
N MET A 56 11.11 12.05 12.89
CA MET A 56 10.21 10.91 12.80
C MET A 56 8.74 11.33 12.82
N ASP A 57 7.94 10.76 11.92
CA ASP A 57 6.47 10.92 11.94
C ASP A 57 5.84 10.38 13.22
N ASP A 58 4.81 11.06 13.72
CA ASP A 58 4.10 10.68 14.95
C ASP A 58 3.49 9.28 14.86
N ARG A 59 2.90 8.94 13.70
CA ARG A 59 2.38 7.58 13.43
C ARG A 59 3.47 6.51 13.51
N LYS A 60 4.68 6.81 13.05
CA LYS A 60 5.82 5.87 13.11
C LYS A 60 6.30 5.72 14.55
N PHE A 61 6.37 6.82 15.30
CA PHE A 61 6.73 6.82 16.72
C PHE A 61 5.73 6.01 17.55
N ASP A 62 4.44 6.23 17.36
CA ASP A 62 3.38 5.59 18.13
C ASP A 62 3.33 4.08 17.91
N ARG A 63 3.58 3.62 16.67
CA ARG A 63 3.70 2.18 16.37
C ARG A 63 4.90 1.53 17.06
N LEU A 64 6.06 2.19 17.08
CA LEU A 64 7.28 1.60 17.64
C LEU A 64 7.33 1.66 19.17
N TYR A 65 6.76 2.69 19.78
CA TYR A 65 6.98 3.00 21.20
C TYR A 65 5.71 3.04 22.05
N ASN A 66 4.54 3.27 21.47
CA ASN A 66 3.27 3.37 22.19
C ASN A 66 2.33 2.19 21.97
N GLY A 67 2.65 1.29 21.03
CA GLY A 67 1.80 0.14 20.74
C GLY A 67 0.42 0.54 20.22
N VAL A 68 0.27 1.76 19.69
CA VAL A 68 -0.96 2.18 19.03
C VAL A 68 -1.04 1.43 17.72
N THR A 69 -1.82 0.37 17.71
CA THR A 69 -2.26 -0.29 16.50
C THR A 69 -3.32 0.61 15.88
N ASP A 70 -2.98 1.33 14.81
CA ASP A 70 -3.99 1.78 13.84
C ASP A 70 -4.90 0.57 13.58
N GLY A 71 -6.23 0.73 13.66
CA GLY A 71 -7.23 -0.35 13.66
C GLY A 71 -7.33 -1.17 12.37
N ALA A 72 -6.20 -1.64 11.86
CA ALA A 72 -6.00 -2.46 10.67
C ALA A 72 -5.02 -3.60 11.00
N GLY A 73 -5.36 -4.41 12.01
CA GLY A 73 -4.87 -5.77 12.17
C GLY A 73 -3.82 -6.01 13.26
N GLY A 74 -4.16 -6.87 14.23
CA GLY A 74 -3.18 -7.67 14.99
C GLY A 74 -2.90 -7.25 16.43
N THR A 75 -3.71 -7.79 17.34
CA THR A 75 -3.58 -8.02 18.79
C THR A 75 -2.27 -7.61 19.50
N THR A 76 -2.39 -6.71 20.49
CA THR A 76 -1.72 -6.88 21.80
C THR A 76 -2.77 -6.67 22.89
N ILE A 77 -3.06 -7.69 23.69
CA ILE A 77 -3.88 -7.54 24.89
C ILE A 77 -2.98 -6.96 25.97
N VAL A 78 -3.20 -5.71 26.36
CA VAL A 78 -2.85 -5.23 27.70
C VAL A 78 -4.06 -4.48 28.23
N VAL A 79 -4.81 -5.17 29.09
CA VAL A 79 -5.82 -4.52 29.93
C VAL A 79 -5.05 -3.60 30.87
N GLN A 80 -5.16 -2.28 30.67
CA GLN A 80 -4.81 -1.34 31.71
C GLN A 80 -5.85 -0.23 31.81
N ASN A 81 -6.61 -0.37 32.88
CA ASN A 81 -7.57 0.55 33.46
C ASN A 81 -7.02 1.99 33.44
N TYR A 82 -7.71 2.91 32.76
CA TYR A 82 -7.55 4.34 32.97
C TYR A 82 -8.82 4.88 33.61
N GLY A 83 -8.73 5.19 34.90
CA GLY A 83 -9.77 5.91 35.63
C GLY A 83 -9.91 7.34 35.13
N ALA A 84 -11.17 7.73 34.91
CA ALA A 84 -11.83 9.03 35.14
C ALA A 84 -11.06 10.32 34.71
N GLN A 85 -11.64 11.24 33.93
CA GLN A 85 -12.85 12.04 34.26
C GLN A 85 -13.46 12.77 33.03
N PRO A 86 -14.67 13.38 33.15
CA PRO A 86 -15.72 13.37 32.14
C PRO A 86 -16.01 14.74 31.47
N THR A 87 -16.55 14.72 30.25
CA THR A 87 -17.39 15.83 29.74
C THR A 87 -18.59 15.31 28.93
N ALA A 88 -19.74 15.37 29.60
CA ALA A 88 -21.10 15.69 29.15
C ALA A 88 -21.57 15.25 27.74
N ALA A 89 -22.51 14.30 27.78
CA ALA A 89 -23.84 14.34 27.15
C ALA A 89 -23.96 14.37 25.60
N TYR A 90 -24.25 13.19 25.04
CA TYR A 90 -25.53 13.01 24.35
C TYR A 90 -26.09 11.60 24.56
N ASN A 91 -27.16 11.53 25.35
CA ASN A 91 -28.02 10.37 25.49
C ASN A 91 -28.87 10.22 24.22
N GLN A 92 -28.67 9.16 23.43
CA GLN A 92 -29.75 8.57 22.64
C GLN A 92 -29.59 7.04 22.49
N GLN A 93 -30.50 6.34 23.15
CA GLN A 93 -31.10 5.08 22.70
C GLN A 93 -32.61 5.40 22.64
N PRO A 94 -33.46 4.84 21.74
CA PRO A 94 -33.42 3.52 21.07
C PRO A 94 -33.73 3.63 19.54
N GLN A 95 -33.76 2.61 18.68
CA GLN A 95 -34.75 1.52 18.57
C GLN A 95 -34.30 0.51 17.51
N ALA A 96 -34.60 -0.76 17.76
CA ALA A 96 -34.38 -1.87 16.84
C ALA A 96 -35.12 -1.65 15.51
N PHE A 97 -34.38 -1.60 14.40
CA PHE A 97 -34.96 -1.80 13.07
C PHE A 97 -35.06 -3.31 12.83
N ALA A 98 -36.23 -3.85 13.17
CA ALA A 98 -36.65 -5.18 12.78
C ALA A 98 -36.82 -5.23 11.26
N GLY A 99 -36.16 -6.20 10.61
CA GLY A 99 -36.38 -6.52 9.20
C GLY A 99 -35.16 -6.35 8.30
N ILE A 100 -34.15 -7.21 8.48
CA ILE A 100 -33.21 -7.52 7.39
C ILE A 100 -33.34 -9.02 7.13
N PRO A 101 -33.65 -9.47 5.90
CA PRO A 101 -33.63 -10.89 5.57
C PRO A 101 -32.24 -11.47 5.85
N ALA A 102 -32.20 -12.70 6.37
CA ALA A 102 -30.98 -13.38 6.79
C ALA A 102 -30.02 -13.73 5.62
N ASP A 103 -30.22 -13.18 4.43
CA ASP A 103 -29.41 -13.39 3.22
C ASP A 103 -28.36 -12.27 2.99
N ARG A 104 -28.35 -11.21 3.80
CA ARG A 104 -27.28 -10.18 3.79
C ARG A 104 -26.48 -10.10 5.07
N VAL A 105 -26.18 -11.26 5.66
CA VAL A 105 -24.97 -11.39 6.47
C VAL A 105 -23.80 -11.21 5.49
N ILE A 106 -23.30 -9.98 5.35
CA ILE A 106 -21.90 -9.79 4.95
C ILE A 106 -21.14 -10.63 5.97
N ARG A 107 -20.65 -11.79 5.56
CA ARG A 107 -19.67 -12.52 6.34
C ARG A 107 -18.58 -11.49 6.60
N GLN A 108 -18.47 -11.04 7.84
CA GLN A 108 -17.21 -10.57 8.37
C GLN A 108 -16.28 -11.75 8.14
N ASP A 109 -15.58 -11.71 7.00
CA ASP A 109 -14.58 -12.69 6.68
C ASP A 109 -13.52 -12.54 7.76
N ASN A 110 -13.60 -13.43 8.74
CA ASN A 110 -12.60 -13.65 9.76
C ASN A 110 -11.40 -14.36 9.11
N SER A 111 -10.90 -13.81 8.00
CA SER A 111 -9.64 -14.20 7.37
C SER A 111 -8.52 -13.37 7.97
N GLN A 112 -8.24 -13.59 9.25
CA GLN A 112 -6.83 -13.80 9.59
C GLN A 112 -6.39 -15.15 9.00
N ALA A 113 -6.53 -15.30 7.68
CA ALA A 113 -5.88 -16.34 6.91
C ALA A 113 -4.41 -16.00 7.00
N HIS A 114 -3.73 -16.56 8.00
CA HIS A 114 -2.36 -16.35 8.43
C HIS A 114 -1.53 -15.70 7.31
N LYS A 115 -1.16 -14.41 7.43
CA LYS A 115 -0.43 -13.74 6.36
C LYS A 115 0.89 -14.48 6.13
N ASP A 116 1.22 -14.75 4.87
CA ASP A 116 2.47 -15.43 4.57
C ASP A 116 3.65 -14.49 4.89
N HIS A 117 4.81 -15.05 5.28
CA HIS A 117 6.01 -14.27 5.59
C HIS A 117 6.36 -13.26 4.48
N PHE A 118 6.21 -13.66 3.21
CA PHE A 118 6.46 -12.79 2.06
C PHE A 118 5.48 -11.60 1.98
N GLU A 119 4.21 -11.78 2.36
CA GLU A 119 3.25 -10.67 2.41
C GLU A 119 3.62 -9.70 3.54
N GLU A 120 4.01 -10.20 4.71
CA GLU A 120 4.40 -9.37 5.85
C GLU A 120 5.68 -8.56 5.57
N GLU A 121 6.68 -9.20 4.97
CA GLU A 121 7.92 -8.55 4.55
C GLU A 121 7.67 -7.53 3.43
N GLY A 122 6.87 -7.89 2.42
CA GLY A 122 6.44 -6.96 1.38
C GLY A 122 5.69 -5.75 1.94
N ASP A 123 4.81 -5.93 2.93
CA ASP A 123 4.10 -4.85 3.61
C ASP A 123 5.01 -3.93 4.41
N ARG A 124 6.12 -4.46 4.92
CA ARG A 124 7.16 -3.65 5.56
C ARG A 124 7.89 -2.80 4.50
N LEU A 125 8.40 -3.41 3.44
CA LEU A 125 9.12 -2.71 2.38
C LEU A 125 8.25 -1.65 1.68
N TYR A 126 6.98 -1.97 1.44
CA TYR A 126 6.01 -1.03 0.89
C TYR A 126 5.81 0.21 1.78
N ARG A 127 5.75 0.02 3.11
CA ARG A 127 5.67 1.14 4.07
C ARG A 127 6.97 1.94 4.17
N ASP A 128 8.09 1.29 3.94
CA ASP A 128 9.42 1.92 3.92
C ASP A 128 9.75 2.54 2.55
N TYR A 129 8.81 2.56 1.60
CA TYR A 129 8.94 3.05 0.21
C TYR A 129 9.94 2.26 -0.66
N GLU A 130 10.43 1.11 -0.19
CA GLU A 130 11.28 0.16 -0.91
C GLU A 130 10.45 -0.72 -1.86
N THR A 131 9.74 -0.07 -2.78
CA THR A 131 8.74 -0.71 -3.64
C THR A 131 9.33 -1.66 -4.67
N ARG A 132 10.59 -1.47 -5.08
CA ARG A 132 11.29 -2.37 -6.01
C ARG A 132 11.49 -3.77 -5.42
N GLU A 133 11.80 -3.84 -4.13
CA GLU A 133 12.01 -5.10 -3.41
C GLU A 133 10.68 -5.74 -2.97
N ALA A 134 9.63 -4.93 -2.77
CA ALA A 134 8.30 -5.42 -2.41
C ALA A 134 7.61 -6.23 -3.52
N ILE A 135 7.82 -5.88 -4.80
CA ILE A 135 7.20 -6.56 -5.96
C ILE A 135 7.45 -8.08 -5.96
N PRO A 136 8.70 -8.58 -5.94
CA PRO A 136 8.96 -10.03 -6.00
C PRO A 136 8.39 -10.78 -4.79
N LEU A 137 8.31 -10.15 -3.61
CA LEU A 137 7.70 -10.76 -2.43
C LEU A 137 6.19 -10.92 -2.57
N TYR A 138 5.51 -9.89 -3.10
CA TYR A 138 4.09 -9.96 -3.40
C TYR A 138 3.78 -10.96 -4.51
N MET A 139 4.59 -11.02 -5.56
CA MET A 139 4.44 -12.03 -6.61
C MET A 139 4.58 -13.45 -6.05
N ARG A 140 5.59 -13.68 -5.19
CA ARG A 140 5.77 -14.98 -4.52
C ARG A 140 4.63 -15.34 -3.59
N SER A 141 4.00 -14.37 -2.95
CA SER A 141 2.80 -14.61 -2.14
C SER A 141 1.58 -14.99 -3.01
N LEU A 142 1.47 -14.42 -4.22
CA LEU A 142 0.42 -14.78 -5.19
C LEU A 142 0.57 -16.20 -5.75
N GLU A 143 1.80 -16.72 -5.88
CA GLU A 143 2.06 -18.11 -6.31
C GLU A 143 1.42 -19.12 -5.35
N ASN A 144 1.52 -18.85 -4.04
CA ASN A 144 0.96 -19.73 -3.00
C ASN A 144 -0.54 -19.46 -2.74
N ARG A 145 -0.99 -18.23 -2.98
CA ARG A 145 -2.39 -17.80 -2.79
C ARG A 145 -2.87 -17.00 -3.98
N SER A 146 -3.35 -17.71 -5.00
CA SER A 146 -3.79 -17.13 -6.28
C SER A 146 -4.99 -16.18 -6.17
N ASN A 147 -5.74 -16.19 -5.06
CA ASN A 147 -6.92 -15.35 -4.86
C ASN A 147 -6.74 -14.40 -3.65
N ASN A 148 -5.97 -13.33 -3.83
CA ASN A 148 -5.80 -12.28 -2.84
C ASN A 148 -6.01 -10.89 -3.47
N PRO A 149 -7.26 -10.37 -3.46
CA PRO A 149 -7.59 -9.09 -4.08
C PRO A 149 -6.80 -7.91 -3.50
N LYS A 150 -6.47 -7.96 -2.19
CA LYS A 150 -5.72 -6.89 -1.51
C LYS A 150 -4.29 -6.79 -2.03
N LEU A 151 -3.69 -7.92 -2.39
CA LEU A 151 -2.31 -7.99 -2.85
C LEU A 151 -2.16 -7.42 -4.27
N HIS A 152 -3.11 -7.74 -5.15
CA HIS A 152 -3.19 -7.09 -6.46
C HIS A 152 -3.43 -5.58 -6.37
N PHE A 153 -4.27 -5.12 -5.43
CA PHE A 153 -4.42 -3.68 -5.18
C PHE A 153 -3.10 -3.02 -4.78
N LYS A 154 -2.32 -3.64 -3.87
CA LYS A 154 -1.00 -3.12 -3.47
C LYS A 154 -0.03 -3.07 -4.65
N LEU A 155 0.01 -4.12 -5.48
CA LEU A 155 0.80 -4.15 -6.71
C LEU A 155 0.40 -3.02 -7.68
N ALA A 156 -0.90 -2.78 -7.86
CA ALA A 156 -1.39 -1.66 -8.67
C ALA A 156 -0.90 -0.31 -8.15
N CYS A 157 -0.91 -0.11 -6.82
CA CYS A 157 -0.34 1.08 -6.21
C CYS A 157 1.18 1.20 -6.45
N ILE A 158 1.94 0.10 -6.33
CA ILE A 158 3.38 0.10 -6.62
C ILE A 158 3.62 0.52 -8.08
N HIS A 159 2.94 -0.10 -9.03
CA HIS A 159 3.12 0.22 -10.44
C HIS A 159 2.71 1.66 -10.77
N SER A 160 1.65 2.19 -10.14
CA SER A 160 1.29 3.60 -10.26
C SER A 160 2.37 4.53 -9.72
N MET A 161 3.09 4.16 -8.66
CA MET A 161 4.22 4.95 -8.14
C MET A 161 5.43 4.94 -9.06
N HIS A 162 5.60 3.87 -9.85
CA HIS A 162 6.66 3.75 -10.88
C HIS A 162 6.19 4.21 -12.26
N GLU A 163 5.05 4.88 -12.33
CA GLU A 163 4.48 5.43 -13.58
C GLU A 163 4.17 4.36 -14.65
N ASP A 164 4.06 3.09 -14.27
CA ASP A 164 3.69 1.98 -15.15
C ASP A 164 2.15 1.81 -15.16
N THR A 165 1.50 2.64 -15.99
CA THR A 165 0.05 2.70 -16.12
C THR A 165 -0.54 1.36 -16.57
N ALA A 166 0.09 0.67 -17.53
CA ALA A 166 -0.40 -0.60 -18.07
C ALA A 166 -0.48 -1.69 -16.98
N LYS A 167 0.62 -1.91 -16.24
CA LYS A 167 0.64 -2.91 -15.15
C LYS A 167 -0.24 -2.48 -13.98
N ALA A 168 -0.31 -1.19 -13.68
CA ALA A 168 -1.16 -0.67 -12.63
C ALA A 168 -2.65 -0.95 -12.91
N LEU A 169 -3.13 -0.68 -14.14
CA LEU A 169 -4.50 -0.98 -14.54
C LEU A 169 -4.78 -2.49 -14.54
N SER A 170 -3.87 -3.31 -15.07
CA SER A 170 -4.02 -4.77 -15.09
C SER A 170 -4.16 -5.38 -13.69
N HIS A 171 -3.33 -4.93 -12.74
CA HIS A 171 -3.43 -5.40 -11.36
C HIS A 171 -4.68 -4.86 -10.65
N LEU A 172 -5.10 -3.63 -10.95
CA LEU A 172 -6.31 -3.06 -10.37
C LEU A 172 -7.56 -3.81 -10.84
N GLU A 173 -7.62 -4.16 -12.11
CA GLU A 173 -8.67 -5.02 -12.66
C GLU A 173 -8.69 -6.40 -11.99
N LYS A 174 -7.53 -7.07 -11.90
CA LYS A 174 -7.42 -8.38 -11.22
C LYS A 174 -7.90 -8.30 -9.77
N ALA A 175 -7.60 -7.22 -9.05
CA ALA A 175 -8.07 -7.01 -7.69
C ALA A 175 -9.61 -6.95 -7.64
N ILE A 176 -10.23 -6.16 -8.51
CA ILE A 176 -11.70 -5.99 -8.56
C ILE A 176 -12.38 -7.30 -8.96
N ASN A 177 -11.85 -7.98 -9.98
CA ASN A 177 -12.36 -9.28 -10.44
C ASN A 177 -12.26 -10.37 -9.34
N GLN A 178 -11.26 -10.28 -8.46
CA GLN A 178 -11.12 -11.15 -7.29
C GLN A 178 -11.95 -10.69 -6.07
N GLY A 179 -12.80 -9.68 -6.20
CA GLY A 179 -13.72 -9.22 -5.16
C GLY A 179 -13.23 -8.04 -4.32
N TYR A 180 -12.25 -7.27 -4.79
CA TYR A 180 -11.88 -6.01 -4.15
C TYR A 180 -13.01 -4.96 -4.31
N ALA A 181 -13.82 -4.78 -3.26
CA ALA A 181 -15.01 -3.93 -3.30
C ALA A 181 -14.80 -2.49 -2.77
N ASP A 182 -13.58 -2.13 -2.33
CA ASP A 182 -13.30 -0.80 -1.75
C ASP A 182 -13.02 0.25 -2.85
N PHE A 183 -14.07 0.60 -3.60
CA PHE A 183 -14.00 1.59 -4.68
C PHE A 183 -13.69 3.01 -4.16
N GLN A 184 -14.05 3.33 -2.92
CA GLN A 184 -13.66 4.61 -2.33
C GLN A 184 -12.15 4.70 -2.27
N ARG A 185 -11.50 3.66 -1.72
CA ARG A 185 -10.03 3.61 -1.65
C ARG A 185 -9.37 3.62 -3.02
N ILE A 186 -9.92 2.95 -4.04
CA ILE A 186 -9.40 3.04 -5.41
C ILE A 186 -9.39 4.50 -5.92
N ASN A 187 -10.46 5.25 -5.64
CA ASN A 187 -10.61 6.62 -6.15
C ASN A 187 -9.94 7.69 -5.28
N SER A 188 -9.50 7.37 -4.05
CA SER A 188 -8.93 8.35 -3.11
C SER A 188 -7.50 8.05 -2.67
N HIS A 189 -6.95 6.85 -2.90
CA HIS A 189 -5.63 6.47 -2.37
C HIS A 189 -4.50 7.28 -3.04
N ASP A 190 -3.62 7.84 -2.21
CA ASP A 190 -2.50 8.69 -2.64
C ASP A 190 -1.57 8.02 -3.67
N HIS A 191 -1.23 6.74 -3.47
CA HIS A 191 -0.35 5.99 -4.37
C HIS A 191 -0.97 5.70 -5.75
N LEU A 192 -2.29 5.87 -5.92
CA LEU A 192 -2.97 5.79 -7.22
C LEU A 192 -3.17 7.16 -7.85
N SER A 193 -2.63 8.24 -7.28
CA SER A 193 -2.83 9.60 -7.81
C SER A 193 -2.33 9.76 -9.23
N PHE A 194 -1.14 9.20 -9.53
CA PHE A 194 -0.60 9.17 -10.89
C PHE A 194 -1.51 8.41 -11.84
N LEU A 195 -1.98 7.21 -11.45
CA LEU A 195 -2.88 6.42 -12.28
C LEU A 195 -4.18 7.19 -12.59
N ARG A 196 -4.77 7.83 -11.57
CA ARG A 196 -6.01 8.61 -11.71
C ARG A 196 -5.87 9.85 -12.58
N SER A 197 -4.67 10.40 -12.76
CA SER A 197 -4.43 11.51 -13.69
C SER A 197 -4.32 11.08 -15.15
N GLN A 198 -4.12 9.78 -15.42
CA GLN A 198 -4.02 9.29 -16.79
C GLN A 198 -5.39 9.26 -17.48
N SER A 199 -5.41 9.61 -18.77
CA SER A 199 -6.60 9.48 -19.61
C SER A 199 -7.08 8.02 -19.69
N ALA A 200 -6.13 7.08 -19.74
CA ALA A 200 -6.38 5.63 -19.71
C ALA A 200 -7.24 5.19 -18.51
N TYR A 201 -7.02 5.78 -17.33
CA TYR A 201 -7.80 5.45 -16.14
C TYR A 201 -9.25 5.91 -16.25
N GLN A 202 -9.52 7.02 -16.94
CA GLN A 202 -10.90 7.49 -17.15
C GLN A 202 -11.67 6.53 -18.07
N VAL A 203 -11.02 6.03 -19.13
CA VAL A 203 -11.57 5.00 -20.01
C VAL A 203 -11.81 3.71 -19.24
N PHE A 204 -10.82 3.26 -18.47
CA PHE A 204 -10.92 2.08 -17.60
C PHE A 204 -12.10 2.18 -16.63
N LYS A 205 -12.27 3.33 -15.99
CA LYS A 205 -13.39 3.58 -15.06
C LYS A 205 -14.74 3.59 -15.77
N ALA A 206 -14.84 4.22 -16.95
CA ALA A 206 -16.06 4.25 -17.76
C ALA A 206 -16.46 2.84 -18.21
N ASN A 207 -15.49 1.97 -18.48
CA ASN A 207 -15.68 0.56 -18.85
C ASN A 207 -15.97 -0.37 -17.65
N GLY A 208 -16.26 0.19 -16.47
CA GLY A 208 -16.56 -0.61 -15.28
C GLY A 208 -15.32 -1.26 -14.65
N TYR A 209 -14.15 -0.62 -14.76
CA TYR A 209 -12.86 -1.11 -14.26
C TYR A 209 -12.36 -2.37 -14.95
N LYS A 210 -12.59 -2.45 -16.27
CA LYS A 210 -12.04 -3.47 -17.16
C LYS A 210 -11.12 -2.82 -18.18
N GLN A 211 -9.94 -3.40 -18.40
CA GLN A 211 -9.10 -2.97 -19.51
C GLN A 211 -9.83 -3.25 -20.83
N PRO A 212 -9.69 -2.39 -21.85
CA PRO A 212 -10.12 -2.75 -23.18
C PRO A 212 -9.34 -3.99 -23.61
N ASP A 213 -10.01 -5.10 -23.91
CA ASP A 213 -9.37 -6.28 -24.47
C ASP A 213 -8.84 -5.93 -25.86
N ILE A 214 -7.55 -5.60 -25.92
CA ILE A 214 -6.83 -5.31 -27.18
C ILE A 214 -6.90 -6.55 -28.09
N GLU A 215 -7.04 -7.75 -27.52
CA GLU A 215 -7.18 -9.00 -28.27
C GLU A 215 -8.52 -9.10 -29.01
N GLU A 216 -9.64 -8.65 -28.42
CA GLU A 216 -10.98 -8.79 -29.03
C GLU A 216 -11.22 -7.73 -30.12
N GLN A 217 -10.70 -6.50 -29.94
CA GLN A 217 -10.80 -5.44 -30.96
C GLN A 217 -9.93 -5.67 -32.21
N ILE A 218 -8.90 -6.53 -32.11
CA ILE A 218 -8.09 -6.91 -33.26
C ILE A 218 -8.78 -8.05 -34.05
N ILE A 219 -9.58 -8.91 -33.41
CA ILE A 219 -10.20 -10.07 -34.07
C ILE A 219 -11.43 -9.66 -34.92
N ASP A 220 -12.22 -8.68 -34.46
CA ASP A 220 -13.43 -8.24 -35.18
C ASP A 220 -13.14 -7.54 -36.53
N GLU A 221 -11.95 -6.96 -36.72
CA GLU A 221 -11.55 -6.28 -37.98
C GLU A 221 -10.83 -7.25 -38.95
N VAL A 222 -10.26 -8.36 -38.43
CA VAL A 222 -9.49 -9.36 -39.19
C VAL A 222 -10.36 -10.25 -40.10
N GLU A 223 -11.68 -10.28 -39.90
CA GLU A 223 -12.58 -11.07 -40.77
C GLU A 223 -12.94 -10.37 -42.11
N THR A 224 -12.52 -9.12 -42.35
CA THR A 224 -12.73 -8.48 -43.65
C THR A 224 -11.58 -8.79 -44.64
N PRO A 225 -11.85 -9.45 -45.79
CA PRO A 225 -10.78 -9.86 -46.69
C PRO A 225 -10.13 -8.67 -47.42
N LEU A 226 -8.83 -8.49 -47.15
CA LEU A 226 -7.79 -7.98 -48.06
C LEU A 226 -8.03 -6.63 -48.76
N GLN A 227 -7.51 -5.56 -48.16
CA GLN A 227 -6.76 -4.52 -48.90
C GLN A 227 -5.44 -4.22 -48.17
N LEU A 228 -4.39 -4.87 -48.65
CA LEU A 228 -3.01 -4.74 -48.21
C LEU A 228 -2.50 -3.33 -48.58
N ASN A 229 -1.92 -2.63 -47.60
CA ASN A 229 -0.89 -1.58 -47.68
C ASN A 229 -1.19 -0.23 -46.98
N ASP A 230 -2.45 0.11 -46.67
CA ASP A 230 -2.78 1.30 -45.84
C ASP A 230 -3.05 0.95 -44.36
N ASP A 231 -3.45 -0.29 -44.08
CA ASP A 231 -3.86 -0.71 -42.73
C ASP A 231 -2.68 -0.92 -41.77
N PHE A 232 -1.51 -1.30 -42.27
CA PHE A 232 -0.31 -1.49 -41.45
C PHE A 232 0.16 -0.19 -40.76
N LEU A 233 0.13 0.92 -41.50
CA LEU A 233 0.42 2.24 -40.97
C LEU A 233 -0.64 2.65 -39.94
N GLY A 234 -1.91 2.34 -40.21
CA GLY A 234 -3.01 2.55 -39.27
C GLY A 234 -2.86 1.76 -37.98
N GLN A 235 -2.46 0.48 -38.05
CA GLN A 235 -2.19 -0.37 -36.90
C GLN A 235 -1.00 0.14 -36.08
N LEU A 236 0.09 0.56 -36.73
CA LEU A 236 1.23 1.22 -36.07
C LEU A 236 0.83 2.55 -35.41
N GLU A 237 -0.01 3.36 -36.07
CA GLU A 237 -0.52 4.62 -35.51
C GLU A 237 -1.41 4.37 -34.30
N ARG A 238 -2.29 3.36 -34.34
CA ARG A 238 -3.12 2.94 -33.19
C ARG A 238 -2.25 2.44 -32.04
N LEU A 239 -1.25 1.59 -32.32
CA LEU A 239 -0.28 1.13 -31.32
C LEU A 239 0.49 2.29 -30.68
N ALA A 240 0.88 3.28 -31.49
CA ALA A 240 1.55 4.48 -31.01
C ALA A 240 0.62 5.33 -30.14
N LYS A 241 -0.65 5.51 -30.53
CA LYS A 241 -1.68 6.20 -29.73
C LYS A 241 -1.95 5.49 -28.41
N LEU A 242 -1.98 4.16 -28.38
CA LEU A 242 -2.17 3.39 -27.14
C LEU A 242 -0.97 3.51 -26.19
N LYS A 243 0.25 3.52 -26.73
CA LYS A 243 1.46 3.83 -25.97
C LYS A 243 1.45 5.26 -25.44
N GLU A 244 1.12 6.24 -26.30
CA GLU A 244 1.06 7.66 -25.94
C GLU A 244 -0.02 7.93 -24.88
N ALA A 245 -1.14 7.20 -24.96
CA ALA A 245 -2.19 7.19 -23.95
C ALA A 245 -1.79 6.49 -22.63
N GLY A 246 -0.59 5.87 -22.57
CA GLY A 246 -0.10 5.13 -21.42
C GLY A 246 -0.77 3.78 -21.19
N ILE A 247 -1.60 3.30 -22.12
CA ILE A 247 -2.31 2.02 -22.01
C ILE A 247 -1.34 0.86 -22.20
N LEU A 248 -0.29 1.05 -23.00
CA LEU A 248 0.69 0.04 -23.35
C LEU A 248 2.08 0.43 -22.83
N SER A 249 2.78 -0.50 -22.18
CA SER A 249 4.17 -0.28 -21.76
C SER A 249 5.13 -0.24 -22.96
N GLN A 250 6.31 0.35 -22.78
CA GLN A 250 7.32 0.46 -23.84
C GLN A 250 7.78 -0.92 -24.36
N GLU A 251 7.85 -1.93 -23.48
CA GLU A 251 8.24 -3.29 -23.81
C GLU A 251 7.16 -4.01 -24.62
N GLU A 252 5.89 -3.87 -24.23
CA GLU A 252 4.76 -4.47 -24.95
C GLU A 252 4.52 -3.81 -26.31
N PHE A 253 4.69 -2.48 -26.40
CA PHE A 253 4.69 -1.77 -27.67
C PHE A 253 5.76 -2.31 -28.62
N ALA A 254 6.99 -2.53 -28.12
CA ALA A 254 8.07 -3.09 -28.92
C ALA A 254 7.76 -4.50 -29.41
N ALA A 255 7.24 -5.37 -28.53
CA ALA A 255 6.86 -6.74 -28.88
C ALA A 255 5.73 -6.81 -29.90
N GLN A 256 4.68 -5.99 -29.75
CA GLN A 256 3.56 -5.94 -30.70
C GLN A 256 3.99 -5.34 -32.04
N LYS A 257 4.82 -4.29 -32.02
CA LYS A 257 5.41 -3.69 -33.23
C LYS A 257 6.28 -4.69 -33.99
N GLU A 258 7.10 -5.48 -33.30
CA GLU A 258 7.95 -6.51 -33.93
C GLU A 258 7.11 -7.62 -34.57
N ARG A 259 6.02 -8.06 -33.91
CA ARG A 259 5.09 -9.04 -34.50
C ARG A 259 4.43 -8.52 -35.78
N LEU A 260 4.08 -7.24 -35.82
CA LEU A 260 3.50 -6.62 -37.02
C LEU A 260 4.51 -6.49 -38.17
N LEU A 261 5.80 -6.29 -37.86
CA LEU A 261 6.87 -6.13 -38.85
C LEU A 261 7.39 -7.43 -39.45
N ARG A 262 6.93 -8.59 -38.95
CA ARG A 262 7.42 -9.91 -39.32
C ARG A 262 6.52 -10.58 -40.36
#